data_AF-X1DP44-F1
#
_entry.id   AF-X1DP44-F1
#
_cell.length_a   1.000
_cell.length_b   1.000
_cell.length_c   1.000
_cell.angle_alpha   90.00
_cell.angle_beta   90.00
_cell.angle_gamma   90.00
#
_symmetry.space_group_name_H-M   'P 1'
#
loop_
_entity.id
_entity.type
_entity.pdbx_description
1 polymer ?
#
loop_
_entity_poly.entity_id
_entity_poly.type
_entity_poly.pdbx_seq_one_letter_code
_entity_poly.pdbx_strand_id
1 'polypeptide(L)' 'MRYSNNENVNNVLKNGFDYNLQVWVENFIIQPCGHKKDFTCKCNGKKFVGQDIRKIKKMLLANKEFD' A
#
# COMPACT_ATOMS: atom_id res chain seq x y z
N MET A 1 -6.73 12.80 -13.34
CA MET A 1 -7.69 12.38 -12.29
C MET A 1 -7.75 10.85 -12.33
N ARG A 2 -7.22 10.14 -11.33
CA ARG A 2 -7.26 8.67 -11.32
C ARG A 2 -8.61 8.23 -10.77
N TYR A 3 -9.56 7.97 -11.65
CA TYR A 3 -10.80 7.29 -11.29
C TYR A 3 -10.49 5.80 -11.22
N SER A 4 -10.50 5.19 -10.03
CA SER A 4 -10.65 3.74 -9.97
C SER A 4 -11.39 3.36 -8.71
N ASN A 5 -12.54 2.71 -8.90
CA ASN A 5 -13.10 1.84 -7.88
C ASN A 5 -12.01 0.85 -7.46
N ASN A 6 -11.90 0.57 -6.16
CA ASN A 6 -10.96 -0.42 -5.65
C ASN A 6 -11.29 -1.79 -6.26
N GLU A 7 -10.33 -2.40 -6.96
CA GLU A 7 -10.42 -3.77 -7.46
C GLU A 7 -9.87 -4.71 -6.39
N ASN A 8 -10.70 -5.64 -5.94
CA ASN A 8 -10.32 -6.66 -4.98
C ASN A 8 -10.37 -8.05 -5.63
N VAL A 9 -9.37 -8.89 -5.36
CA VAL A 9 -9.33 -10.30 -5.74
C VAL A 9 -9.15 -11.12 -4.46
N ASN A 10 -10.06 -12.03 -4.18
CA ASN A 10 -10.04 -12.86 -2.95
C ASN A 10 -9.88 -12.03 -1.66
N ASN A 11 -10.65 -10.95 -1.53
CA ASN A 11 -10.58 -9.98 -0.41
C ASN A 11 -9.22 -9.25 -0.27
N VAL A 12 -8.37 -9.29 -1.29
CA VAL A 12 -7.11 -8.54 -1.35
C VAL A 12 -7.22 -7.43 -2.38
N LEU A 13 -6.84 -6.21 -1.99
CA LEU A 13 -6.70 -5.08 -2.90
C LEU A 13 -5.66 -5.36 -3.98
N LYS A 14 -6.11 -5.38 -5.25
CA LYS A 14 -5.27 -5.53 -6.43
C LYS A 14 -4.93 -4.18 -7.06
N ASN A 15 -5.94 -3.32 -7.23
CA ASN A 15 -5.80 -1.96 -7.76
C ASN A 15 -6.61 -0.98 -6.93
N GLY A 16 -6.02 0.14 -6.51
CA GLY A 16 -6.72 1.20 -5.77
C GLY A 16 -5.98 1.68 -4.54
N PHE A 17 -6.69 2.31 -3.61
CA PHE A 17 -6.09 2.87 -2.39
C PHE A 17 -6.37 1.98 -1.17
N ASP A 18 -5.29 1.59 -0.48
CA ASP A 18 -5.38 0.93 0.81
C ASP A 18 -5.40 1.97 1.93
N TYR A 19 -6.53 2.09 2.62
CA TYR A 19 -6.73 3.11 3.66
C TYR A 19 -5.99 2.80 4.97
N ASN A 20 -5.69 1.53 5.26
CA ASN A 20 -4.96 1.15 6.47
C ASN A 20 -3.48 1.49 6.33
N LEU A 21 -2.90 1.20 5.17
CA LEU A 21 -1.51 1.49 4.86
C LEU A 21 -1.32 2.91 4.31
N GLN A 22 -2.39 3.57 3.87
CA GLN A 22 -2.37 4.86 3.18
C GLN A 22 -1.47 4.82 1.93
N VAL A 23 -1.64 3.79 1.10
CA VAL A 23 -0.86 3.59 -0.12
C VAL A 23 -1.75 3.33 -1.33
N TRP A 24 -1.29 3.77 -2.50
CA TRP A 24 -1.87 3.39 -3.78
C TRP A 24 -1.23 2.08 -4.26
N VAL A 25 -2.02 1.19 -4.83
CA VAL A 25 -1.59 -0.14 -5.30
C VAL A 25 -2.04 -0.34 -6.73
N GLU A 26 -1.14 -0.88 -7.56
CA GLU A 26 -1.43 -1.32 -8.93
C GLU A 26 -0.87 -2.73 -9.14
N ASN A 27 -1.71 -3.67 -9.58
CA ASN A 27 -1.39 -5.08 -9.76
C ASN A 27 -0.72 -5.72 -8.53
N PHE A 28 -1.28 -5.47 -7.34
CA PHE A 28 -0.75 -5.85 -6.03
C PHE A 28 0.56 -5.15 -5.62
N ILE A 29 1.10 -4.25 -6.44
CA ILE A 29 2.36 -3.54 -6.19
C ILE A 29 2.08 -2.14 -5.65
N ILE A 30 2.70 -1.83 -4.51
CA ILE A 30 2.61 -0.51 -3.88
C ILE A 30 3.33 0.53 -4.76
N GLN A 31 2.60 1.57 -5.13
CA GLN A 31 3.08 2.67 -5.94
C GLN A 31 3.76 3.75 -5.10
N PRO A 32 4.70 4.52 -5.70
CA PRO A 32 5.35 5.62 -5.01
C PRO A 32 4.34 6.68 -4.53
N CYS A 33 4.62 7.28 -3.38
CA CYS A 33 3.82 8.40 -2.89
C CYS A 33 3.95 9.63 -3.80
N GLY A 34 2.88 10.43 -3.92
CA GLY A 34 2.86 11.66 -4.72
C GLY A 34 3.55 12.88 -4.11
N HIS A 35 4.28 12.73 -3.00
CA HIS A 35 4.97 13.86 -2.36
C HIS A 35 6.15 14.34 -3.20
N LYS A 36 6.45 15.64 -3.14
CA LYS A 36 7.66 16.21 -3.76
C LYS A 36 8.91 15.54 -3.19
N LYS A 37 9.93 15.33 -4.03
CA LYS A 37 11.18 14.64 -3.67
C LYS A 37 11.93 15.32 -2.51
N ASP A 38 11.79 16.64 -2.40
CA ASP A 38 12.47 17.46 -1.39
C ASP A 38 11.80 17.38 0.00
N PHE A 39 10.72 16.60 0.12
CA PHE A 39 10.05 16.38 1.39
C PHE A 39 10.57 15.10 2.06
N THR A 40 10.88 15.19 3.37
CA THR A 40 11.18 14.02 4.19
C THR A 40 9.89 13.21 4.43
N CYS A 41 9.43 12.47 3.41
CA CYS A 41 8.24 11.62 3.55
C CYS A 41 8.54 10.43 4.44
N LYS A 42 7.77 10.29 5.53
CA LYS A 42 7.72 9.09 6.38
C LYS A 42 6.54 8.17 6.03
N CYS A 43 5.95 8.36 4.86
CA CYS A 43 4.80 7.60 4.38
C CYS A 43 5.14 6.15 4.00
N ASN A 44 4.19 5.25 4.23
CA ASN A 44 4.29 3.85 3.83
C ASN A 44 4.47 3.69 2.31
N GLY A 45 3.93 4.62 1.50
CA GLY A 45 4.10 4.61 0.05
C GLY A 45 5.55 4.86 -0.40
N LYS A 46 6.40 5.47 0.44
CA LYS A 46 7.85 5.55 0.20
C LYS A 46 8.57 4.33 0.78
N LYS A 47 8.13 3.87 1.96
CA LYS A 47 8.75 2.74 2.68
C LYS A 47 8.59 1.40 1.96
N PHE A 48 7.45 1.16 1.32
CA PHE A 48 7.08 -0.12 0.73
C PHE A 48 6.91 -0.06 -0.79
N VAL A 49 7.36 1.01 -1.45
CA VAL A 49 7.27 1.14 -2.91
C VAL A 49 7.87 -0.08 -3.60
N GLY A 50 7.17 -0.60 -4.60
CA GLY A 50 7.58 -1.80 -5.35
C GLY A 50 7.33 -3.12 -4.62
N GLN A 51 6.86 -3.11 -3.37
CA GLN A 51 6.55 -4.33 -2.63
C GLN A 51 5.10 -4.79 -2.89
N ASP A 52 4.91 -6.10 -2.73
CA ASP A 52 3.60 -6.74 -2.83
C ASP A 52 2.78 -6.47 -1.56
N ILE A 53 1.60 -5.87 -1.71
CA ILE A 53 0.71 -5.50 -0.59
C ILE A 53 0.32 -6.71 0.26
N ARG A 54 0.23 -7.91 -0.32
CA ARG A 54 -0.13 -9.16 0.40
C ARG A 54 0.92 -9.53 1.43
N LYS A 55 2.20 -9.39 1.06
CA LYS A 55 3.33 -9.68 1.95
C LYS A 55 3.38 -8.68 3.10
N ILE A 56 3.21 -7.39 2.80
CA ILE A 56 3.17 -6.33 3.80
C ILE A 56 2.05 -6.57 4.82
N LYS A 57 0.82 -6.84 4.34
CA LYS A 57 -0.31 -7.13 5.24
C LYS A 57 -0.06 -8.36 6.11
N LYS A 58 0.48 -9.44 5.53
CA LYS A 58 0.81 -10.65 6.29
C LYS A 58 1.83 -10.37 7.40
N MET A 59 2.89 -9.60 7.09
CA MET A 59 3.89 -9.20 8.09
C MET A 59 3.29 -8.33 9.20
N LEU A 60 2.42 -7.38 8.86
CA LEU A 60 1.80 -6.50 9.86
C LEU A 60 0.77 -7.22 10.73
N LEU A 61 0.07 -8.23 10.19
CA LEU A 61 -0.81 -9.10 10.98
C LEU A 61 0.01 -9.97 11.94
N ALA A 62 1.10 -10.59 11.45
CA ALA A 62 1.98 -11.41 12.29
C ALA A 62 2.62 -10.61 13.44
N ASN A 63 2.97 -9.34 13.22
CA ASN A 63 3.51 -8.47 14.26
C ASN A 63 2.46 -7.94 15.24
N LYS A 64 1.16 -8.05 14.94
CA LYS A 64 0.07 -7.65 15.84
C LYS A 64 -0.28 -8.73 16.86
N GLU A 65 0.18 -9.97 16.68
CA GLU A 65 -0.11 -11.08 17.60
C GLU A 65 0.91 -11.18 18.75
N PHE A 66 1.82 -10.21 18.87
CA PHE A 66 2.88 -10.17 19.89
C PHE A 66 2.82 -8.93 20.80
N ASP A 67 1.70 -8.18 20.80
CA ASP A 67 1.44 -7.06 21.72
C ASP A 67 0.30 -7.41 22.68
#